data_AF-A0A8D0H0C0-F1
#
_entry.id   AF-A0A8D0H0C0-F1
#
_cell.length_a   1.000
_cell.length_b   1.000
_cell.length_c   1.000
_cell.angle_alpha   90.00
_cell.angle_beta   90.00
_cell.angle_gamma   90.00
#
_symmetry.space_group_name_H-M   'P 1'
#
loop_
_entity.id
_entity.type
_entity.pdbx_description
1 polymer ?
#
loop_
_entity_poly.entity_id
_entity_poly.type
_entity_poly.pdbx_seq_one_letter_code
_entity_poly.pdbx_strand_id
1 'polypeptide(L)'
;VTKHIIFFCLQNTVGENQWLQVQLIHLLVRYCDLNTAARWALNYSLPDQTLPRGVVDELQILRLQERVEDVEGKTVGHEEEGRKKDYYQLPIPRENIHFLQTWEGVR
;
A
#
# COMPACT_ATOMS: atom_id res chain seq x y z
N VAL A 1 -3.78 -6.47 10.95
CA VAL A 1 -2.43 -5.88 11.19
C VAL A 1 -1.39 -6.37 10.17
N THR A 2 -1.23 -7.68 9.96
CA THR A 2 -0.17 -8.24 9.09
C THR A 2 -0.23 -7.83 7.61
N LYS A 3 -1.44 -7.70 7.04
CA LYS A 3 -1.63 -7.28 5.64
C LYS A 3 -1.14 -5.84 5.38
N HIS A 4 -1.30 -4.94 6.35
CA HIS A 4 -0.96 -3.52 6.20
C HIS A 4 0.56 -3.25 6.27
N ILE A 5 1.30 -4.02 7.08
CA ILE A 5 2.76 -3.90 7.18
C ILE A 5 3.43 -4.41 5.90
N ILE A 6 2.97 -5.55 5.39
CA ILE A 6 3.45 -6.11 4.12
C ILE A 6 3.15 -5.14 2.96
N PHE A 7 1.96 -4.51 2.99
CA PHE A 7 1.56 -3.51 2.01
C PHE A 7 2.53 -2.31 1.95
N PHE A 8 2.87 -1.73 3.10
CA PHE A 8 3.75 -0.57 3.17
C PHE A 8 5.20 -0.90 2.78
N CYS A 9 5.74 -2.03 3.26
CA CYS A 9 7.10 -2.45 2.91
C CYS A 9 7.23 -2.76 1.41
N LEU A 10 6.25 -3.45 0.81
CA LEU A 10 6.25 -3.74 -0.62
C LEU A 10 6.21 -2.47 -1.46
N GLN A 11 5.34 -1.52 -1.11
CA GLN A 11 5.23 -0.26 -1.84
C GLN A 11 6.54 0.55 -1.77
N ASN A 12 7.18 0.59 -0.60
CA ASN A 12 8.44 1.30 -0.41
C ASN A 12 9.65 0.59 -1.08
N THR A 13 9.59 -0.73 -1.23
CA THR A 13 10.66 -1.53 -1.87
C THR A 13 10.55 -1.52 -3.39
N VAL A 14 9.32 -1.55 -3.93
CA VAL A 14 9.07 -1.52 -5.37
C VAL A 14 9.25 -0.11 -5.95
N GLY A 15 8.95 0.93 -5.15
CA GLY A 15 9.14 2.33 -5.55
C GLY A 15 8.41 2.68 -6.86
N GLU A 16 8.99 3.56 -7.65
CA GLU A 16 8.48 4.00 -8.96
C GLU A 16 8.95 3.12 -10.12
N ASN A 17 9.59 1.98 -9.85
CA ASN A 17 10.11 1.13 -10.90
C ASN A 17 9.00 0.31 -11.55
N GLN A 18 8.60 0.71 -12.75
CA GLN A 18 7.50 0.10 -13.51
C GLN A 18 7.70 -1.40 -13.75
N TRP A 19 8.94 -1.86 -13.95
CA TRP A 19 9.21 -3.28 -14.16
C TRP A 19 8.97 -4.11 -12.89
N LEU A 20 9.41 -3.62 -11.72
CA LEU A 20 9.17 -4.28 -10.45
C LEU A 20 7.68 -4.29 -10.09
N GLN A 21 6.95 -3.21 -10.41
CA GLN A 21 5.50 -3.14 -10.22
C GLN A 21 4.78 -4.23 -11.04
N VAL A 22 5.14 -4.42 -12.31
CA VAL A 22 4.57 -5.49 -13.16
C VAL A 22 4.91 -6.88 -12.61
N GLN A 23 6.14 -7.11 -12.15
CA GLN A 23 6.52 -8.38 -11.53
C GLN A 23 5.74 -8.67 -10.25
N LEU A 24 5.48 -7.64 -9.44
CA LEU A 24 4.63 -7.76 -8.26
C LEU A 24 3.21 -8.18 -8.63
N ILE A 25 2.61 -7.60 -9.68
CA ILE A 25 1.28 -8.01 -10.16
C ILE A 25 1.28 -9.48 -10.57
N HIS A 26 2.28 -9.94 -11.31
CA HIS A 26 2.40 -11.35 -11.68
C HIS A 26 2.49 -12.27 -10.46
N LEU A 27 3.21 -11.85 -9.42
CA LEU A 27 3.30 -12.60 -8.17
C LEU A 27 1.95 -12.62 -7.43
N LEU A 28 1.26 -11.48 -7.38
CA LEU A 28 -0.07 -11.37 -6.76
C LEU A 28 -1.10 -12.25 -7.47
N VAL A 29 -1.09 -12.32 -8.80
CA VAL A 29 -1.98 -13.22 -9.55
C VAL A 29 -1.71 -14.69 -9.21
N ARG A 30 -0.46 -15.05 -8.90
CA ARG A 30 -0.07 -16.44 -8.61
C ARG A 30 -0.38 -16.87 -7.17
N TYR A 31 -0.28 -15.96 -6.22
CA TYR A 31 -0.37 -16.27 -4.78
C TYR A 31 -1.58 -15.65 -4.07
N CYS A 32 -2.30 -14.74 -4.74
CA CYS A 32 -3.44 -14.00 -4.22
C CYS A 32 -4.57 -13.94 -5.25
N ASP A 33 -5.65 -13.26 -4.89
CA ASP A 33 -6.83 -13.12 -5.74
C ASP A 33 -6.61 -12.09 -6.86
N LEU A 34 -7.26 -12.31 -8.00
CA LEU A 34 -7.28 -11.38 -9.14
C LEU A 34 -7.79 -10.00 -8.75
N ASN A 35 -8.79 -9.92 -7.86
CA ASN A 35 -9.32 -8.66 -7.33
C ASN A 35 -8.25 -7.86 -6.57
N THR A 36 -7.43 -8.56 -5.77
CA THR A 36 -6.32 -7.91 -5.08
C THR A 36 -5.31 -7.40 -6.11
N ALA A 37 -4.88 -8.24 -7.06
CA ALA A 37 -3.95 -7.85 -8.10
C ALA A 37 -4.44 -6.63 -8.92
N ALA A 38 -5.74 -6.58 -9.24
CA ALA A 38 -6.34 -5.46 -9.97
C ALA A 38 -6.35 -4.16 -9.14
N ARG A 39 -6.64 -4.22 -7.83
CA ARG A 39 -6.54 -3.05 -6.94
C ARG A 39 -5.10 -2.51 -6.86
N TRP A 40 -4.10 -3.39 -6.88
CA TRP A 40 -2.70 -2.96 -6.93
C TRP A 40 -2.33 -2.34 -8.27
N ALA A 41 -2.82 -2.90 -9.38
CA ALA A 41 -2.61 -2.32 -10.71
C ALA A 41 -3.23 -0.92 -10.84
N LEU A 42 -4.40 -0.70 -10.23
CA LEU A 42 -5.04 0.61 -10.13
C LEU A 42 -4.18 1.60 -9.35
N ASN A 43 -3.69 1.20 -8.16
CA ASN A 43 -2.88 2.05 -7.29
C ASN A 43 -1.57 2.50 -7.95
N TYR A 44 -0.95 1.64 -8.75
CA TYR A 44 0.27 1.97 -9.50
C TYR A 44 0.00 2.64 -10.85
N SER A 45 -1.26 2.80 -11.26
CA SER A 45 -1.64 3.34 -12.59
C SER A 45 -0.92 2.64 -13.75
N LEU A 46 -0.79 1.31 -13.67
CA LEU A 46 -0.07 0.53 -14.68
C LEU A 46 -0.85 0.46 -16.00
N PRO A 47 -0.16 0.46 -17.16
CA PRO A 47 -0.82 0.35 -18.45
C PRO A 47 -1.36 -1.07 -18.68
N ASP A 48 -2.62 -1.14 -19.15
CA ASP A 48 -3.37 -2.38 -19.38
C ASP A 48 -2.61 -3.39 -20.29
N GLN A 49 -1.74 -2.93 -21.18
CA GLN A 49 -0.94 -3.77 -22.09
C GLN A 49 0.12 -4.62 -21.37
N THR A 50 0.54 -4.18 -20.17
CA THR A 50 1.58 -4.86 -19.37
C THR A 50 0.99 -5.84 -18.35
N LEU A 51 -0.32 -5.79 -18.17
CA LEU A 51 -1.03 -6.55 -17.14
C LEU A 51 -1.57 -7.86 -17.72
N PRO A 52 -1.66 -8.93 -16.91
CA PRO A 52 -2.35 -10.16 -17.31
C PRO A 52 -3.82 -9.88 -17.63
N ARG A 53 -4.35 -10.53 -18.67
CA ARG A 53 -5.76 -10.34 -19.12
C ARG A 53 -6.79 -10.42 -18.00
N GLY A 54 -6.70 -11.43 -17.13
CA GLY A 54 -7.63 -11.59 -16.01
C GLY A 54 -7.55 -10.47 -14.97
N VAL A 55 -6.43 -9.75 -14.86
CA VAL A 55 -6.31 -8.57 -14.01
C VAL A 55 -6.94 -7.35 -14.69
N VAL A 56 -6.81 -7.23 -16.01
CA VAL A 56 -7.42 -6.15 -16.79
C VAL A 56 -8.95 -6.24 -16.74
N ASP A 57 -9.51 -7.44 -16.88
CA ASP A 57 -10.97 -7.65 -16.79
C ASP A 57 -11.50 -7.21 -15.42
N GLU A 58 -10.83 -7.63 -14.34
CA GLU A 58 -11.19 -7.28 -12.97
C GLU A 58 -10.96 -5.78 -12.67
N LEU A 59 -9.93 -5.17 -13.26
CA LEU A 59 -9.65 -3.73 -13.16
C LEU A 59 -10.78 -2.90 -13.79
N GLN A 60 -11.34 -3.34 -14.91
CA GLN A 60 -12.48 -2.68 -15.56
C GLN A 60 -13.73 -2.76 -14.68
N ILE A 61 -13.98 -3.91 -14.04
CA ILE A 61 -15.09 -4.08 -13.08
C ILE A 61 -14.92 -3.14 -11.89
N LEU A 62 -13.71 -3.05 -11.33
CA LEU A 62 -13.41 -2.15 -10.21
C LEU A 62 -13.61 -0.68 -10.57
N ARG A 63 -13.15 -0.23 -11.75
CA ARG A 63 -13.35 1.14 -12.25
C ARG A 63 -14.84 1.48 -12.41
N LEU A 64 -15.67 0.50 -12.77
CA LEU A 64 -17.11 0.67 -12.88
C LEU A 64 -17.79 0.76 -11.51
N GLN A 65 -17.33 -0.01 -10.52
CA GLN A 65 -17.83 0.05 -9.14
C GLN A 65 -17.46 1.38 -8.45
N GLU A 66 -16.23 1.84 -8.59
CA GLU A 66 -15.77 3.10 -7.97
C GLU A 66 -16.54 4.32 -8.48
N ARG A 67 -16.93 4.33 -9.77
CA ARG A 67 -17.81 5.38 -10.35
C ARG A 67 -19.23 5.38 -9.78
N VAL A 68 -19.71 4.28 -9.23
CA VAL A 68 -21.03 4.20 -8.60
C VAL A 68 -20.94 4.70 -7.15
N GLU A 69 -19.85 4.41 -6.45
CA GLU A 69 -19.61 4.89 -5.08
C GLU A 69 -19.24 6.38 -5.01
N ASP A 70 -18.52 6.93 -5.98
CA ASP A 70 -18.15 8.36 -6.03
C ASP A 70 -19.36 9.30 -6.24
N VAL A 71 -20.48 8.77 -6.74
CA VAL A 71 -21.76 9.49 -6.86
C VAL A 71 -22.51 9.54 -5.52
N GLU A 72 -22.29 8.58 -4.62
CA GLU A 72 -23.03 8.40 -3.36
C GLU A 72 -22.20 8.78 -2.11
N GLY A 73 -20.87 8.86 -2.22
CA GLY A 73 -19.95 8.78 -1.07
C GLY A 73 -19.02 9.97 -0.85
N LYS A 74 -19.47 11.21 -1.06
CA LYS A 74 -18.70 12.40 -0.63
C LYS A 74 -18.89 12.67 0.86
N THR A 75 -18.25 11.87 1.72
CA THR A 75 -18.00 12.24 3.12
C THR A 75 -16.54 12.00 3.47
N VAL A 76 -15.71 12.96 3.05
CA VAL A 76 -14.32 13.10 3.52
C VAL A 76 -14.37 13.59 4.97
N GLY A 77 -14.23 12.66 5.91
CA GLY A 77 -14.03 12.93 7.34
C GLY A 77 -12.62 12.53 7.75
N HIS A 78 -11.76 13.53 7.89
CA HIS A 78 -10.36 13.42 8.34
C HIS A 78 -10.32 12.96 9.81
N GLU A 79 -10.30 11.66 10.07
CA GLU A 79 -10.12 11.11 11.42
C GLU A 79 -8.65 10.71 11.66
N GLU A 80 -7.77 11.71 11.82
CA GLU A 80 -6.37 11.48 12.17
C GLU A 80 -6.12 11.30 13.68
N GLU A 81 -7.15 11.42 14.51
CA GLU A 81 -6.98 11.46 15.97
C GLU A 81 -6.98 10.06 16.62
N GLY A 82 -7.45 9.02 15.93
CA GLY A 82 -7.49 7.64 16.44
C GLY A 82 -6.26 6.78 16.17
N ARG A 83 -5.41 7.16 15.20
CA ARG A 83 -4.39 6.26 14.61
C ARG A 83 -3.17 5.98 15.47
N LYS A 84 -2.96 6.67 16.60
CA LYS A 84 -1.75 6.49 17.44
C LYS A 84 -1.78 5.24 18.33
N LYS A 85 -2.93 4.56 18.48
CA LYS A 85 -3.08 3.44 19.42
C LYS A 85 -2.56 2.09 18.91
N ASP A 86 -2.40 1.93 17.59
CA ASP A 86 -2.10 0.62 16.99
C ASP A 86 -0.63 0.46 16.54
N TYR A 87 0.24 1.41 16.86
CA TYR A 87 1.67 1.28 16.58
C TYR A 87 2.36 0.43 17.65
N TYR A 88 3.26 -0.44 17.19
CA TYR A 88 4.18 -1.17 18.06
C TYR A 88 4.96 -0.17 18.91
N GLN A 89 4.73 -0.22 20.22
CA GLN A 89 5.48 0.58 21.18
C GLN A 89 6.85 -0.08 21.33
N LEU A 90 7.93 0.68 21.12
CA LEU A 90 9.27 0.18 21.40
C LEU A 90 9.30 -0.31 22.85
N PRO A 91 9.80 -1.53 23.13
CA PRO A 91 9.99 -2.04 24.50
C PRO A 91 11.20 -1.37 25.17
N ILE A 92 11.48 -0.12 24.81
CA ILE A 92 12.56 0.69 25.34
C ILE A 92 11.87 1.83 26.09
N PRO A 93 12.11 1.95 27.42
CA PRO A 93 11.59 3.07 28.20
C PRO A 93 12.04 4.39 27.58
N ARG A 94 11.16 5.40 27.57
CA ARG A 94 11.46 6.68 26.93
C ARG A 94 12.67 7.38 27.56
N GLU A 95 12.92 7.10 28.83
CA GLU A 95 14.10 7.59 29.57
C GLU A 95 15.43 7.15 28.95
N ASN A 96 15.43 6.05 28.20
CA ASN A 96 16.63 5.49 27.55
C ASN A 96 16.75 5.91 26.06
N ILE A 97 15.86 6.76 25.57
CA ILE A 97 15.89 7.26 24.18
C ILE A 97 16.63 8.58 24.16
N HIS A 98 17.90 8.55 23.74
CA HIS A 98 18.71 9.75 23.59
C HIS A 98 18.66 10.26 22.15
N PHE A 99 18.22 11.51 21.97
CA PHE A 99 18.28 12.17 20.67
C PHE A 99 19.64 12.80 20.49
N LEU A 100 20.44 12.23 19.60
CA LEU A 100 21.73 12.80 19.23
C LEU A 100 21.50 13.87 18.15
N GLN A 101 21.95 15.10 18.43
CA GLN A 101 21.93 16.19 17.46
C GLN A 101 23.06 16.07 16.43
N THR A 102 24.15 15.38 16.79
CA THR A 102 25.33 15.18 15.94
C THR A 102 25.85 13.76 16.07
N TRP A 103 26.55 13.28 15.04
CA TRP A 103 27.02 11.89 14.93
C TRP A 103 28.18 11.57 15.89
N GLU A 104 28.76 12.58 16.56
CA GLU A 104 29.85 12.38 17.51
C GLU A 104 29.43 11.67 18.81
N GLY A 105 28.12 11.51 19.05
CA GLY A 105 27.57 10.79 20.20
C GLY A 105 27.48 9.27 20.03
N VAL A 106 27.90 8.72 18.90
CA VAL A 106 27.97 7.26 18.67
C VAL A 106 29.42 6.81 18.91
N ARG A 107 29.77 6.58 20.17
CA ARG A 107 31.04 5.96 20.57
C ARG A 107 30.81 4.79 21.51
#